data_AF-A0A175R4X0-F1
#
_entry.id   AF-A0A175R4X0-F1
#
_cell.length_a   1.000
_cell.length_b   1.000
_cell.length_c   1.000
_cell.angle_alpha   90.00
_cell.angle_beta   90.00
_cell.angle_gamma   90.00
#
_symmetry.space_group_name_H-M   'P 1'
#
loop_
_entity.id
_entity.type
_entity.pdbx_description
1 polymer ?
#
loop_
_entity_poly.entity_id
_entity_poly.type
_entity_poly.pdbx_seq_one_letter_code
_entity_poly.pdbx_strand_id
1 'polypeptide(L)'
;MSTTATPEKLMALEWLMINVLKDTFRKADGAPAAVHYFAADADMHWSEKAQAALLQGDTGACARANRIRLEVRGCLDAVLDRLDP
;
A
#
# COMPACT_ATOMS: atom_id res chain seq x y z
N MET A 1 -15.37 18.32 8.72
CA MET A 1 -15.06 17.35 9.78
C MET A 1 -13.69 16.77 9.46
N SER A 2 -12.64 17.11 10.23
CA SER A 2 -11.33 16.48 10.06
C SER A 2 -11.40 15.06 10.61
N THR A 3 -11.61 14.08 9.74
CA THR A 3 -11.36 12.68 10.07
C THR A 3 -9.86 12.50 10.28
N THR A 4 -9.45 12.39 11.54
CA THR A 4 -8.09 11.94 11.89
C THR A 4 -7.80 10.64 11.16
N ALA A 5 -6.77 10.64 10.31
CA ALA A 5 -6.33 9.43 9.62
C ALA A 5 -5.90 8.38 10.65
N THR A 6 -6.30 7.12 10.45
CA THR A 6 -5.86 6.02 11.32
C THR A 6 -4.34 5.84 11.19
N PRO A 7 -3.65 5.33 12.23
CA PRO A 7 -2.22 5.02 12.14
C PRO A 7 -1.88 4.13 10.95
N GLU A 8 -2.71 3.13 10.66
CA GLU A 8 -2.55 2.23 9.52
C GLU A 8 -2.66 2.96 8.18
N LYS A 9 -3.56 3.93 8.07
CA LYS A 9 -3.69 4.78 6.88
C LYS A 9 -2.49 5.70 6.70
N LEU A 10 -1.93 6.24 7.79
CA LEU A 10 -0.71 7.04 7.73
C LEU A 10 0.50 6.20 7.29
N MET A 11 0.64 4.98 7.80
CA MET A 11 1.68 4.04 7.37
C MET A 11 1.51 3.62 5.90
N ALA A 12 0.27 3.38 5.47
CA ALA A 12 -0.05 3.11 4.07
C ALA A 12 0.38 4.27 3.16
N LEU A 13 0.06 5.51 3.55
CA LEU A 13 0.44 6.72 2.81
C LEU A 13 1.95 6.95 2.80
N GLU A 14 2.64 6.74 3.92
CA GLU A 14 4.10 6.87 4.02
C GLU A 14 4.79 5.87 3.09
N TRP A 15 4.36 4.60 3.10
CA TRP A 15 4.89 3.57 2.20
C TRP A 15 4.63 3.92 0.73
N LEU A 16 3.42 4.39 0.40
CA LEU A 16 3.07 4.85 -0.94
C LEU A 16 3.97 6.00 -1.40
N MET A 17 4.18 7.01 -0.55
CA MET A 17 5.07 8.13 -0.84
C MET A 17 6.51 7.67 -1.09
N ILE A 18 7.04 6.76 -0.28
CA ILE A 18 8.41 6.23 -0.45
C ILE A 18 8.56 5.53 -1.80
N ASN A 19 7.60 4.69 -2.19
CA ASN A 19 7.69 3.93 -3.44
C ASN A 19 7.43 4.78 -4.68
N VAL A 20 6.45 5.69 -4.63
CA VAL A 20 6.24 6.68 -5.68
C VAL A 20 7.51 7.52 -5.85
N LEU A 21 8.10 8.06 -4.78
CA LEU A 21 9.34 8.83 -4.89
C LEU A 21 10.49 7.99 -5.46
N LYS A 22 10.65 6.72 -5.07
CA LYS A 22 11.70 5.84 -5.62
C LYS A 22 11.57 5.62 -7.13
N ASP A 23 10.35 5.48 -7.64
CA ASP A 23 10.09 5.11 -9.04
C ASP A 23 9.77 6.29 -9.96
N THR A 24 9.34 7.44 -9.43
CA THR A 24 9.22 8.69 -10.20
C THR A 24 10.59 9.14 -10.73
N PHE A 25 11.68 8.71 -10.10
CA PHE A 25 13.05 8.89 -10.61
C PHE A 25 13.51 7.83 -11.63
N ARG A 26 12.73 6.75 -11.88
CA ARG A 26 13.20 5.59 -12.65
C ARG A 26 12.40 5.24 -13.90
N LYS A 27 11.11 5.60 -14.05
CA LYS A 27 10.33 5.15 -15.21
C LYS A 27 9.46 6.25 -15.83
N ALA A 28 9.63 6.41 -17.14
CA ALA A 28 8.82 7.24 -18.04
C ALA A 28 7.55 6.51 -18.55
N ASP A 29 7.17 5.39 -17.92
CA ASP A 29 6.01 4.60 -18.31
C ASP A 29 4.73 5.27 -17.79
N GLY A 30 3.69 5.31 -18.62
CA GLY A 30 2.44 6.03 -18.34
C GLY A 30 1.83 5.71 -16.97
N ALA A 31 1.28 6.74 -16.32
CA ALA A 31 0.82 6.71 -14.93
C ALA A 31 -0.09 5.52 -14.54
N PRO A 32 -1.05 5.04 -15.36
CA PRO A 32 -1.93 3.94 -14.94
C PRO A 32 -1.20 2.61 -14.74
N ALA A 33 -0.28 2.26 -15.65
CA ALA A 33 0.48 1.01 -15.56
C ALA A 33 1.37 0.98 -14.31
N ALA A 34 2.00 2.12 -13.98
CA ALA A 34 2.80 2.26 -12.77
C ALA A 34 1.96 2.00 -11.50
N VAL A 35 0.75 2.59 -11.42
CA VAL A 35 -0.13 2.41 -10.26
C VAL A 35 -0.58 0.95 -10.09
N HIS A 36 -0.88 0.23 -11.18
CA HIS A 36 -1.17 -1.21 -11.10
C HIS A 36 0.03 -2.03 -10.59
N TYR A 37 1.25 -1.73 -11.06
CA TYR A 37 2.46 -2.38 -10.55
C TYR A 37 2.66 -2.11 -9.06
N PHE A 38 2.45 -0.88 -8.59
CA PHE A 38 2.54 -0.57 -7.16
C PHE A 38 1.48 -1.30 -6.33
N ALA A 39 0.27 -1.48 -6.85
CA ALA A 39 -0.78 -2.23 -6.16
C ALA A 39 -0.40 -3.70 -5.95
N ALA A 40 0.17 -4.32 -6.98
CA ALA A 40 0.66 -5.69 -6.87
C ALA A 40 1.85 -5.81 -5.89
N ASP A 41 2.81 -4.88 -5.96
CA ASP A 41 3.98 -4.88 -5.06
C ASP A 41 3.58 -4.66 -3.59
N ALA A 42 2.65 -3.73 -3.34
CA ALA A 42 2.09 -3.50 -2.01
C ALA A 42 1.38 -4.74 -1.46
N ASP A 43 0.58 -5.42 -2.28
CA ASP A 43 -0.15 -6.61 -1.85
C ASP A 43 0.80 -7.73 -1.45
N MET A 44 1.86 -7.94 -2.24
CA MET A 44 2.92 -8.91 -1.95
C MET A 44 3.66 -8.54 -0.66
N HIS A 45 4.15 -7.31 -0.54
CA HIS A 45 4.92 -6.84 0.62
C HIS A 45 4.18 -7.05 1.95
N TRP A 46 2.91 -6.63 2.02
CA TRP A 46 2.14 -6.74 3.26
C TRP A 46 1.67 -8.18 3.54
N SER A 47 1.49 -8.99 2.50
CA SER A 47 1.25 -10.43 2.66
C SER A 47 2.46 -11.14 3.27
N GLU A 48 3.67 -10.84 2.79
CA GLU A 48 4.91 -11.36 3.36
C GLU A 48 5.11 -10.92 4.82
N LYS A 49 4.82 -9.66 5.14
CA LYS A 49 4.85 -9.15 6.52
C LYS A 49 3.85 -9.88 7.42
N ALA A 50 2.64 -10.11 6.94
CA ALA A 50 1.62 -10.84 7.70
C ALA A 50 2.04 -12.30 7.94
N GLN A 51 2.58 -12.96 6.90
CA GLN A 51 3.07 -14.34 7.01
C GLN A 51 4.27 -14.45 7.96
N ALA A 52 5.23 -13.53 7.87
CA ALA A 52 6.37 -13.48 8.78
C ALA A 52 5.93 -13.32 10.25
N ALA A 53 4.93 -12.47 10.50
CA ALA A 53 4.37 -12.30 11.84
C ALA A 53 3.67 -13.57 12.34
N LEU A 54 2.92 -14.27 11.48
CA LEU A 54 2.29 -15.57 11.81
C LEU A 54 3.33 -16.63 12.17
N LEU A 55 4.42 -16.72 11.41
CA LEU A 55 5.51 -17.67 11.68
C LEU A 55 6.20 -17.41 13.03
N GLN A 56 6.16 -16.17 13.51
CA GLN A 56 6.68 -15.77 14.83
C GLN A 56 5.64 -15.88 15.95
N GLY A 57 4.39 -16.26 15.64
CA GLY A 57 3.29 -16.33 16.60
C GLY A 57 2.69 -14.96 16.97
N ASP A 58 3.12 -13.86 16.34
CA ASP A 58 2.60 -12.52 16.59
C ASP A 58 1.33 -12.27 15.75
N THR A 59 0.22 -12.81 16.26
CA THR A 59 -1.11 -12.63 15.65
C THR A 59 -1.53 -11.16 15.58
N GLY A 60 -1.03 -10.31 16.49
CA GLY A 60 -1.30 -8.87 16.50
C GLY A 60 -0.61 -8.14 15.35
N ALA A 61 0.67 -8.42 15.11
CA ALA A 61 1.41 -7.90 13.96
C ALA A 61 0.83 -8.42 12.64
N CYS A 62 0.40 -9.67 12.57
CA CYS A 62 -0.30 -10.21 11.41
C CYS A 62 -1.60 -9.43 11.12
N ALA A 63 -2.45 -9.23 12.13
CA ALA A 63 -3.69 -8.46 11.97
C ALA A 63 -3.43 -6.99 11.58
N ARG A 64 -2.35 -6.38 12.07
CA ARG A 64 -1.94 -5.03 11.64
C ARG A 64 -1.47 -5.01 10.19
N ALA A 65 -0.60 -5.92 9.79
CA ALA A 65 -0.12 -6.01 8.40
C ALA A 65 -1.27 -6.19 7.40
N ASN A 66 -2.24 -7.05 7.73
CA ASN A 66 -3.44 -7.23 6.90
C ASN A 66 -4.31 -5.97 6.81
N ARG A 67 -4.47 -5.21 7.90
CA ARG A 67 -5.19 -3.93 7.86
C ARG A 67 -4.48 -2.90 6.99
N ILE A 68 -3.15 -2.78 7.14
CA ILE A 68 -2.36 -1.86 6.30
C ILE A 68 -2.47 -2.27 4.83
N ARG A 69 -2.42 -3.57 4.51
CA ARG A 69 -2.64 -4.08 3.14
C ARG A 69 -3.95 -3.58 2.54
N LEU A 70 -5.05 -3.68 3.29
CA LEU A 70 -6.37 -3.23 2.85
C LEU A 70 -6.42 -1.71 2.64
N GLU A 71 -5.83 -0.93 3.54
CA GLU A 71 -5.75 0.53 3.41
C GLU A 71 -4.91 0.97 2.20
N VAL A 72 -3.75 0.34 1.97
CA VAL A 72 -2.92 0.62 0.80
C VAL A 72 -3.67 0.30 -0.49
N ARG A 73 -4.31 -0.88 -0.55
CA ARG A 73 -5.09 -1.29 -1.72
C ARG A 73 -6.25 -0.33 -1.99
N GLY A 74 -7.02 0.03 -0.96
CA GLY A 74 -8.10 1.00 -1.10
C GLY A 74 -7.62 2.39 -1.56
N CYS A 75 -6.44 2.82 -1.12
CA CYS A 75 -5.83 4.06 -1.60
C CYS A 75 -5.44 3.98 -3.08
N LEU A 76 -4.86 2.86 -3.52
CA LEU A 76 -4.43 2.65 -4.89
C LEU A 76 -5.60 2.46 -5.85
N ASP A 77 -6.61 1.68 -5.47
CA ASP A 77 -7.85 1.52 -6.23
C ASP A 77 -8.53 2.89 -6.45
N ALA A 78 -8.59 3.73 -5.41
CA ALA A 78 -9.14 5.09 -5.53
C ALA A 78 -8.30 6.03 -6.41
N VAL A 79 -7.02 5.74 -6.63
CA VAL A 79 -6.17 6.47 -7.59
C VAL A 79 -6.42 5.95 -8.99
N LEU A 80 -6.50 4.62 -9.17
CA LEU A 80 -6.81 3.98 -10.46
C LEU A 80 -8.17 4.45 -10.99
N ASP A 81 -9.21 4.47 -10.15
CA ASP A 81 -10.55 4.95 -10.50
C ASP A 81 -10.57 6.41 -10.98
N ARG A 82 -9.55 7.21 -10.65
CA ARG A 82 -9.41 8.61 -11.11
C ARG A 82 -8.55 8.74 -12.36
N LEU A 83 -7.78 7.71 -12.69
CA LEU A 83 -6.86 7.67 -13.84
C LEU A 83 -7.49 6.98 -15.05
N ASP A 84 -8.43 6.04 -14.84
CA ASP A 84 -9.28 5.49 -15.90
C ASP A 84 -10.50 6.41 -16.14
N PRO A 85 -10.60 7.09 -17.31
CA PRO A 85 -11.71 7.99 -17.65
C PRO A 85 -13.01 7.29 -18.06
#